data_AF-A0A101CIN8-F1
#
_entry.id   AF-A0A101CIN8-F1
#
_cell.length_a   1.000
_cell.length_b   1.000
_cell.length_c   1.000
_cell.angle_alpha   90.00
_cell.angle_beta   90.00
_cell.angle_gamma   90.00
#
_symmetry.space_group_name_H-M   'P 1'
#
loop_
_entity.id
_entity.type
_entity.pdbx_description
1 polymer ?
#
loop_
_entity_poly.entity_id
_entity_poly.type
_entity_poly.pdbx_seq_one_letter_code
_entity_poly.pdbx_strand_id
1 'polypeptide(L)'
;MIEDRTRINILFSCTSQEKKNFEPFVQDHALVCILNGKMIINDGIEIFQYNKGDIGFVSKNQLVKTQKIPQDNKPFMSISIFLPKETLYNYSKEHHILPKGNYLGKPNFIF
;
A
#
# COMPACT_ATOMS: atom_id res chain seq x y z
N MET A 1 8.11 -29.26 6.96
CA MET A 1 6.85 -28.60 6.57
C MET A 1 6.68 -27.40 7.48
N ILE A 2 6.88 -26.19 6.96
CA ILE A 2 6.71 -24.93 7.71
C ILE A 2 5.38 -24.35 7.26
N GLU A 3 4.31 -24.75 7.93
CA GLU A 3 3.00 -24.16 7.74
C GLU A 3 3.02 -22.70 8.25
N ASP A 4 3.00 -21.80 7.28
CA ASP A 4 2.03 -20.70 7.26
C ASP A 4 2.14 -19.65 8.38
N ARG A 5 3.24 -18.89 8.33
CA ARG A 5 3.34 -17.56 8.98
C ARG A 5 2.77 -16.43 8.12
N THR A 6 2.07 -16.75 7.03
CA THR A 6 1.43 -15.82 6.08
C THR A 6 0.09 -15.25 6.59
N ARG A 7 -0.32 -15.55 7.83
CA ARG A 7 -1.64 -15.18 8.37
C ARG A 7 -1.88 -13.68 8.61
N ILE A 8 -0.87 -12.81 8.47
CA ILE A 8 -1.06 -11.38 8.72
C ILE A 8 -0.71 -10.60 7.45
N ASN A 9 -1.73 -10.33 6.62
CA ASN A 9 -1.65 -9.42 5.47
C ASN A 9 -1.56 -7.94 5.91
N ILE A 10 -1.06 -7.68 7.11
CA ILE A 10 -1.02 -6.35 7.73
C ILE A 10 0.41 -6.05 8.14
N LEU A 11 0.96 -4.96 7.63
CA LEU A 11 2.27 -4.45 7.99
C LEU A 11 2.13 -3.12 8.72
N PHE A 12 2.59 -3.08 9.97
CA PHE A 12 2.82 -1.83 10.67
C PHE A 12 4.21 -1.29 10.33
N SER A 13 4.28 -0.06 9.84
CA SER A 13 5.53 0.66 9.63
C SER A 13 5.69 1.75 10.67
N CYS A 14 6.83 1.77 11.36
CA CYS A 14 7.25 2.87 12.23
C CYS A 14 8.68 3.27 11.87
N THR A 15 8.93 4.56 11.65
CA THR A 15 10.29 5.03 11.32
C THR A 15 10.53 6.41 11.93
N SER A 16 11.52 6.50 12.81
CA SER A 16 11.85 7.74 13.54
C SER A 16 12.76 8.70 12.77
N GLN A 17 13.50 8.18 11.80
CA GLN A 17 14.34 8.97 10.89
C GLN A 17 13.80 8.87 9.47
N GLU A 18 13.99 9.92 8.69
CA GLU A 18 13.57 9.89 7.30
C GLU A 18 14.32 8.76 6.56
N LYS A 19 13.57 7.82 5.98
CA LYS A 19 14.13 6.81 5.08
C LYS A 19 13.90 7.27 3.65
N LYS A 20 14.97 7.78 3.04
CA LYS A 20 15.00 8.15 1.63
C LYS A 20 15.36 6.93 0.78
N ASN A 21 14.70 6.81 -0.38
CA ASN A 21 15.09 5.91 -1.48
C ASN A 21 14.89 4.40 -1.21
N PHE A 22 13.75 4.01 -0.65
CA PHE A 22 13.36 2.60 -0.67
C PHE A 22 12.54 2.31 -1.94
N GLU A 23 12.94 1.31 -2.71
CA GLU A 23 12.34 0.97 -4.00
C GLU A 23 11.68 -0.42 -3.96
N PRO A 24 10.53 -0.57 -3.26
CA PRO A 24 9.85 -1.84 -3.20
C PRO A 24 9.16 -2.18 -4.52
N PHE A 25 9.15 -3.48 -4.82
CA PHE A 25 8.20 -4.05 -5.78
C PHE A 25 6.90 -4.43 -5.05
N VAL A 26 5.79 -3.83 -5.49
CA VAL A 26 4.45 -4.06 -4.92
C VAL A 26 3.85 -5.33 -5.53
N GLN A 27 3.91 -6.45 -4.81
CA GLN A 27 3.45 -7.76 -5.33
C GLN A 27 1.93 -7.92 -5.31
N ASP A 28 1.28 -7.37 -4.28
CA ASP A 28 -0.18 -7.41 -4.09
C ASP A 28 -0.73 -5.99 -3.97
N HIS A 29 -2.02 -5.82 -4.26
CA HIS A 29 -2.68 -4.54 -4.01
C HIS A 29 -2.60 -4.23 -2.51
N ALA A 30 -2.43 -2.96 -2.15
CA ALA A 30 -2.33 -2.56 -0.76
C ALA A 30 -3.19 -1.33 -0.45
N LEU A 31 -3.87 -1.37 0.69
CA LEU A 31 -4.38 -0.17 1.33
C LEU A 31 -3.36 0.34 2.33
N VAL A 32 -3.07 1.63 2.36
CA VAL A 32 -2.09 2.22 3.27
C VAL A 32 -2.72 3.37 4.04
N CYS A 33 -2.91 3.17 5.35
CA CYS A 33 -3.44 4.19 6.25
C CYS A 33 -2.28 4.92 6.94
N ILE A 34 -2.18 6.23 6.79
CA ILE A 34 -1.13 7.03 7.43
C ILE A 34 -1.61 7.48 8.81
N LEU A 35 -0.99 6.96 9.86
CA LEU A 35 -1.32 7.30 11.24
C LEU A 35 -0.58 8.56 11.71
N ASN A 36 0.65 8.77 11.23
CA ASN A 36 1.44 9.96 11.53
C ASN A 36 2.55 10.17 10.47
N GLY A 37 2.92 11.43 10.23
CA GLY A 37 3.92 11.79 9.23
C GLY A 37 3.35 11.83 7.81
N LYS A 38 4.26 11.77 6.84
CA LYS A 38 3.97 11.84 5.42
C LYS A 38 4.66 10.71 4.66
N MET A 39 3.97 10.13 3.68
CA MET A 39 4.53 9.17 2.74
C MET A 39 4.48 9.76 1.33
N ILE A 40 5.57 9.60 0.57
CA ILE A 40 5.59 9.92 -0.86
C ILE A 40 5.82 8.62 -1.62
N ILE A 41 5.00 8.37 -2.64
CA ILE A 41 5.18 7.27 -3.60
C ILE A 41 5.34 7.88 -4.98
N ASN A 42 6.38 7.48 -5.70
CA ASN A 42 6.56 7.76 -7.12
C ASN A 42 6.52 6.42 -7.88
N ASP A 43 5.59 6.27 -8.81
CA ASP A 43 5.42 5.05 -9.61
C ASP A 43 6.08 5.11 -11.00
N GLY A 44 6.90 6.14 -11.23
CA GLY A 44 7.55 6.43 -12.51
C GLY A 44 6.74 7.35 -13.42
N ILE A 45 5.45 7.57 -13.14
CA ILE A 45 4.56 8.43 -13.93
C ILE A 45 4.10 9.61 -13.09
N GLU A 46 3.58 9.35 -11.89
CA GLU A 46 3.05 10.37 -10.99
C GLU A 46 3.69 10.27 -9.59
N ILE A 47 3.61 11.37 -8.86
CA ILE A 47 4.03 11.44 -7.45
C ILE A 47 2.78 11.63 -6.59
N PHE A 48 2.59 10.70 -5.66
CA PHE A 48 1.49 10.66 -4.72
C PHE A 48 2.00 11.01 -3.32
N GLN A 49 1.37 11.98 -2.68
CA GLN A 49 1.67 12.38 -1.30
C GLN A 49 0.50 11.99 -0.40
N TYR A 50 0.77 11.10 0.55
CA TYR A 50 -0.16 10.66 1.58
C TYR A 50 0.23 11.32 2.89
N ASN A 51 -0.71 12.03 3.51
CA ASN A 51 -0.55 12.72 4.77
C ASN A 51 -1.26 11.95 5.88
N LYS A 52 -1.00 12.33 7.12
CA LYS A 52 -1.72 11.80 8.28
C LYS A 52 -3.24 11.86 8.07
N GLY A 53 -3.91 10.72 8.27
CA GLY A 53 -5.35 10.56 8.08
C GLY A 53 -5.71 9.97 6.72
N ASP A 54 -4.85 10.12 5.71
CA ASP A 54 -5.11 9.62 4.36
C ASP A 54 -5.08 8.08 4.34
N ILE A 55 -5.98 7.52 3.52
CA ILE A 55 -5.94 6.13 3.10
C ILE A 55 -5.56 6.12 1.62
N GLY A 56 -4.51 5.38 1.29
CA GLY A 56 -4.04 5.19 -0.06
C GLY A 56 -4.37 3.81 -0.61
N PHE A 57 -4.65 3.73 -1.91
CA PHE A 57 -4.60 2.47 -2.65
C PHE A 57 -3.34 2.43 -3.51
N VAL A 58 -2.58 1.34 -3.40
CA VAL A 58 -1.40 1.07 -4.22
C VAL A 58 -1.64 -0.18 -5.05
N SER A 59 -1.49 -0.08 -6.37
CA SER A 59 -1.69 -1.22 -7.27
C SER A 59 -0.53 -2.22 -7.23
N LYS A 60 -0.87 -3.49 -7.42
CA LYS A 60 0.12 -4.55 -7.62
C LYS A 60 0.92 -4.38 -8.91
N ASN A 61 2.02 -5.11 -9.01
CA ASN A 61 2.93 -5.18 -10.15
C ASN A 61 3.58 -3.84 -10.49
N GLN A 62 3.91 -3.05 -9.47
CA GLN A 62 4.59 -1.77 -9.64
C GLN A 62 5.93 -1.78 -8.90
N LEU A 63 6.98 -1.32 -9.58
CA LEU A 63 8.19 -0.88 -8.90
C LEU A 63 7.99 0.59 -8.54
N VAL A 64 7.98 0.91 -7.26
CA VAL A 64 7.73 2.28 -6.79
C VAL A 64 8.91 2.78 -5.98
N LYS A 65 9.16 4.08 -6.00
CA LYS A 65 10.08 4.74 -5.08
C LYS A 65 9.30 5.36 -3.94
N THR A 66 9.68 5.02 -2.71
CA THR A 66 8.98 5.45 -1.50
C THR A 66 9.87 6.29 -0.59
N GLN A 67 9.26 7.28 0.05
CA GLN A 67 9.85 8.07 1.13
C GLN A 67 8.89 8.12 2.30
N LYS A 68 9.40 7.86 3.51
CA LYS A 68 8.66 7.93 4.78
C LYS A 68 9.26 9.05 5.61
N ILE A 69 8.47 10.09 5.86
CA ILE A 69 8.91 11.35 6.44
C ILE A 69 8.22 11.53 7.81
N PRO A 70 8.97 11.43 8.92
CA PRO A 70 8.47 11.78 10.25
C PRO A 70 8.03 13.25 10.33
N GLN A 71 7.03 13.55 11.17
CA GLN A 71 6.53 14.92 11.40
C GLN A 71 6.14 15.12 12.87
N ASP A 72 6.04 16.38 13.32
CA ASP A 72 5.58 16.77 14.66
C ASP A 72 6.39 16.15 15.81
N ASN A 73 7.71 15.99 15.61
CA ASN A 73 8.62 15.27 16.53
C ASN A 73 8.15 13.84 16.86
N LYS A 74 7.34 13.24 15.99
CA LYS A 74 6.83 11.87 16.10
C LYS A 74 7.27 11.05 14.88
N PRO A 75 7.48 9.73 15.05
CA PRO A 75 7.87 8.88 13.94
C PRO A 75 6.81 8.86 12.85
N PHE A 76 7.23 8.62 11.61
CA PHE A 76 6.29 8.19 10.57
C PHE A 76 5.64 6.88 11.02
N MET A 77 4.32 6.78 10.89
CA MET A 77 3.55 5.58 11.24
C MET A 77 2.50 5.29 10.18
N SER A 78 2.42 4.04 9.73
CA SER A 78 1.36 3.59 8.82
C SER A 78 0.97 2.14 9.07
N ILE A 79 -0.26 1.81 8.69
CA ILE A 79 -0.75 0.44 8.57
C ILE A 79 -0.96 0.16 7.09
N SER A 80 -0.30 -0.87 6.56
CA SER A 80 -0.52 -1.37 5.21
C SER A 80 -1.28 -2.68 5.28
N ILE A 81 -2.41 -2.78 4.57
CA ILE A 81 -3.21 -3.99 4.44
C ILE A 81 -3.05 -4.49 3.01
N PHE A 82 -2.38 -5.62 2.84
CA PHE A 82 -2.22 -6.27 1.54
C PHE A 82 -3.49 -7.06 1.20
N LEU A 83 -3.81 -7.09 -0.09
CA LEU A 83 -4.96 -7.78 -0.65
C LEU A 83 -4.46 -8.86 -1.60
N PRO A 84 -4.09 -10.06 -1.08
CA PRO A 84 -3.62 -11.15 -1.91
C PRO A 84 -4.62 -11.53 -2.99
N LYS A 85 -4.10 -11.94 -4.15
CA LYS A 85 -4.94 -12.39 -5.28
C LYS A 85 -5.99 -13.43 -4.88
N GLU A 86 -5.62 -14.41 -4.06
CA GLU A 86 -6.53 -15.47 -3.62
C GLU A 86 -7.69 -14.92 -2.79
N THR A 87 -7.42 -14.02 -1.85
CA THR A 87 -8.45 -13.34 -1.04
C THR A 87 -9.44 -12.58 -1.93
N LEU A 88 -8.92 -11.78 -2.88
CA LEU A 88 -9.76 -11.02 -3.80
C LEU A 88 -10.59 -11.91 -4.73
N TYR A 89 -10.02 -13.04 -5.19
CA TYR A 89 -10.70 -14.01 -6.03
C TYR A 89 -11.83 -14.73 -5.27
N ASN A 90 -11.58 -15.15 -4.04
CA ASN A 90 -12.60 -15.79 -3.20
C ASN A 90 -13.74 -14.81 -2.89
N TYR A 91 -13.40 -13.56 -2.55
CA TYR A 91 -14.39 -12.50 -2.32
C TYR A 91 -15.25 -12.25 -3.56
N SER A 92 -14.64 -12.16 -4.76
CA SER A 92 -15.41 -11.93 -5.98
C SER A 92 -16.35 -13.09 -6.30
N LYS A 93 -15.92 -14.34 -6.06
CA LYS A 93 -16.75 -15.53 -6.24
C LYS A 93 -17.93 -15.56 -5.27
N GLU A 94 -17.70 -15.29 -3.99
CA GLU A 94 -18.74 -15.26 -2.95
C GLU A 94 -19.81 -14.20 -3.26
N HIS A 95 -19.38 -13.02 -3.72
CA HIS A 95 -20.27 -11.90 -4.00
C HIS A 95 -20.72 -11.78 -5.46
N HIS A 96 -20.45 -12.78 -6.31
CA HIS A 96 -20.81 -12.81 -7.73
C HIS A 96 -20.34 -11.56 -8.51
N ILE A 97 -19.16 -11.04 -8.15
CA ILE A 97 -18.57 -9.85 -8.79
C ILE A 97 -17.90 -10.30 -10.08
N LEU A 98 -18.46 -9.89 -11.21
CA LEU A 98 -17.88 -10.14 -12.53
C LEU A 98 -16.87 -9.04 -12.92
N PRO A 99 -15.76 -9.41 -13.58
CA PRO A 99 -14.81 -8.44 -14.10
C PRO A 99 -15.49 -7.57 -15.18
N LYS A 100 -15.28 -6.24 -15.09
CA LYS A 100 -15.80 -5.27 -16.07
C LYS A 100 -14.83 -5.03 -17.25
N GLY A 101 -13.76 -5.81 -17.34
CA GLY A 101 -12.65 -5.60 -18.27
C GLY A 101 -11.38 -5.12 -17.57
N ASN A 102 -10.38 -4.73 -18.37
CA ASN A 102 -9.13 -4.19 -17.86
C ASN A 102 -9.34 -2.78 -17.31
N TYR A 103 -8.82 -2.52 -16.11
CA TYR A 103 -8.82 -1.18 -15.54
C TYR A 103 -7.80 -0.30 -16.28
N LEU A 104 -8.24 0.88 -16.75
CA LEU A 104 -7.43 1.83 -17.53
C LEU A 104 -7.18 3.16 -16.78
N GLY A 105 -7.62 3.25 -15.53
CA GLY A 105 -7.45 4.44 -14.71
C GLY A 105 -6.07 4.51 -14.04
N LYS A 106 -5.92 5.49 -13.13
CA LYS A 106 -4.69 5.66 -12.36
C LYS A 106 -4.44 4.45 -11.45
N PRO A 107 -3.20 3.91 -11.41
CA PRO A 107 -2.91 2.72 -10.63
C PRO A 107 -2.94 2.99 -9.12
N ASN A 108 -2.62 4.23 -8.71
CA ASN A 108 -2.55 4.65 -7.32
C ASN A 108 -3.48 5.85 -7.12
N PHE A 109 -4.14 5.92 -5.96
CA PHE A 109 -5.02 7.02 -5.60
C PHE A 109 -5.23 7.11 -4.08
N ILE A 110 -5.70 8.27 -3.64
CA ILE A 110 -5.96 8.62 -2.24
C ILE A 110 -7.47 8.81 -2.08
N PHE A 111 -8.05 8.32 -0.99
CA PHE A 111 -9.47 8.46 -0.65
C PHE A 111 -9.75 9.75 0.12
#